data_AF-A0A8H7GML8-F1
#
_entry.id   AF-A0A8H7GML8-F1
#
_cell.length_a   1.000
_cell.length_b   1.000
_cell.length_c   1.000
_cell.angle_alpha   90.00
_cell.angle_beta   90.00
_cell.angle_gamma   90.00
#
_symmetry.space_group_name_H-M   'P 1'
#
loop_
_entity.id
_entity.type
_entity.pdbx_description
1 polymer ?
#
loop_
_entity_poly.entity_id
_entity_poly.type
_entity_poly.pdbx_seq_one_letter_code
_entity_poly.pdbx_strand_id
1 'polypeptide(L)'
;MKLLYTFIFLHVTAALVVVDSSLASSCLYYMKNFNWGCGGTGQSMKMYMCRCHNVDWVGSVANCMETQGANKQELEHAWKHLATRCLQKAHVVFTVDELEQYLENATQYMIEPPSNKTTRLHLPISVNYSAYKIFKTSFDDINHHVFKSQWFGWGLVLFWGAYIAYLTVSNMLWRVFRVSVWPKVVRQWYQKHMMQNTVFALTRGELVLVSAFVVQTVLCTALSYTVSLPNMCIFLTLDLIGYRSALIAFSLMPVVYVFGLRNNPFCFLTGLPQATFIKYHKVVAIVMSLEALIHSAMWTAYAIRDGGYKAWGMDDYWRWGVVGRSCSS
;
A
#
# COMPACT_ATOMS: atom_id res chain seq x y z
N MET A 1 21.14 -29.35 1.00
CA MET A 1 20.52 -29.12 -0.33
C MET A 1 19.05 -28.67 -0.30
N LYS A 2 18.22 -29.06 0.68
CA LYS A 2 16.81 -28.58 0.78
C LYS A 2 16.64 -27.17 1.38
N LEU A 3 17.64 -26.63 2.09
CA LEU A 3 17.59 -25.26 2.67
C LEU A 3 17.90 -24.14 1.66
N LEU A 4 18.58 -24.45 0.54
CA LEU A 4 18.98 -23.45 -0.45
C LEU A 4 17.79 -23.05 -1.35
N TYR A 5 16.87 -24.00 -1.61
CA TYR A 5 15.68 -23.75 -2.42
C TYR A 5 14.65 -22.85 -1.73
N THR A 6 14.62 -22.80 -0.39
CA THR A 6 13.72 -21.93 0.36
C THR A 6 14.12 -20.46 0.32
N PHE A 7 15.40 -20.15 0.04
CA PHE A 7 15.86 -18.77 -0.10
C PHE A 7 15.64 -18.20 -1.51
N ILE A 8 15.53 -19.04 -2.54
CA ILE A 8 15.34 -18.59 -3.93
C ILE A 8 13.90 -18.11 -4.18
N PHE A 9 12.91 -18.55 -3.39
CA PHE A 9 11.53 -18.06 -3.47
C PHE A 9 11.28 -16.71 -2.79
N LEU A 10 12.28 -16.13 -2.11
CA LEU A 10 12.17 -14.84 -1.44
C LEU A 10 12.45 -13.63 -2.36
N HIS A 11 12.68 -13.84 -3.66
CA HIS A 11 13.03 -12.78 -4.62
C HIS A 11 11.89 -12.23 -5.47
N VAL A 12 10.64 -12.60 -5.19
CA VAL A 12 9.48 -11.97 -5.84
C VAL A 12 8.42 -11.60 -4.82
N THR A 13 8.81 -10.84 -3.79
CA THR A 13 7.84 -9.91 -3.20
C THR A 13 8.00 -8.59 -3.93
N ALA A 14 7.36 -8.47 -5.10
CA ALA A 14 7.05 -7.14 -5.61
C ALA A 14 6.22 -6.48 -4.50
N ALA A 15 6.82 -5.54 -3.77
CA ALA A 15 6.04 -4.68 -2.89
C ALA A 15 4.89 -4.13 -3.74
N LEU A 16 3.66 -4.18 -3.24
CA LEU A 16 2.52 -3.63 -3.96
C LEU A 16 2.74 -2.11 -4.08
N VAL A 17 3.34 -1.68 -5.18
CA VAL A 17 3.58 -0.26 -5.45
C VAL A 17 2.27 0.31 -5.97
N VAL A 18 1.53 0.99 -5.09
CA VAL A 18 0.20 1.57 -5.37
C VAL A 18 0.28 2.60 -6.50
N VAL A 19 1.34 3.41 -6.51
CA VAL A 19 1.67 4.38 -7.57
C VAL A 19 3.12 4.19 -7.92
N ASP A 20 3.34 3.65 -9.12
CA ASP A 20 4.67 3.32 -9.61
C ASP A 20 5.36 4.57 -10.18
N SER A 21 4.69 5.38 -11.00
CA SER A 21 5.16 6.71 -11.41
C SER A 21 4.11 7.79 -11.17
N SER A 22 4.45 8.83 -10.40
CA SER A 22 3.59 10.01 -10.16
C SER A 22 3.35 10.78 -11.46
N LEU A 23 4.39 10.95 -12.29
CA LEU A 23 4.31 11.62 -13.59
C LEU A 23 3.32 10.92 -14.51
N ALA A 24 3.51 9.60 -14.73
CA ALA A 24 2.62 8.80 -15.57
C ALA A 24 1.18 8.81 -15.07
N SER A 25 0.99 8.60 -13.76
CA SER A 25 -0.34 8.55 -13.15
C SER A 25 -1.06 9.90 -13.30
N SER A 26 -0.36 11.01 -13.10
CA SER A 26 -0.90 12.36 -13.28
C SER A 26 -1.33 12.60 -14.71
N CYS A 27 -0.50 12.25 -15.69
CA CYS A 27 -0.81 12.39 -17.12
C CYS A 27 -2.00 11.53 -17.54
N LEU A 28 -2.03 10.26 -17.15
CA LEU A 28 -3.16 9.36 -17.41
C LEU A 28 -4.47 9.87 -16.79
N TYR A 29 -4.42 10.38 -15.55
CA TYR A 29 -5.59 10.89 -14.84
C TYR A 29 -6.07 12.23 -15.35
N TYR A 30 -5.16 13.08 -15.85
CA TYR A 30 -5.51 14.31 -16.55
C TYR A 30 -6.21 13.98 -17.87
N MET A 31 -5.59 13.12 -18.70
CA MET A 31 -6.06 12.80 -20.06
C MET A 31 -7.38 12.02 -20.08
N LYS A 32 -7.68 11.19 -19.08
CA LYS A 32 -8.97 10.48 -19.01
C LYS A 32 -10.20 11.37 -18.85
N ASN A 33 -10.03 12.64 -18.47
CA ASN A 33 -11.17 13.55 -18.27
C ASN A 33 -11.72 14.10 -19.58
N PHE A 34 -11.04 13.89 -20.70
CA PHE A 34 -11.49 14.29 -22.02
C PHE A 34 -12.18 13.12 -22.74
N ASN A 35 -13.07 13.46 -23.69
CA ASN A 35 -13.81 12.46 -24.45
C ASN A 35 -13.00 11.95 -25.65
N TRP A 36 -12.38 10.78 -25.49
CA TRP A 36 -11.65 10.06 -26.55
C TRP A 36 -12.53 9.12 -27.38
N GLY A 37 -13.86 9.20 -27.25
CA GLY A 37 -14.81 8.32 -27.93
C GLY A 37 -15.01 6.95 -27.26
N CYS A 38 -14.55 6.77 -26.01
CA CYS A 38 -14.59 5.49 -25.30
C CYS A 38 -15.85 5.27 -24.42
N GLY A 39 -16.83 6.19 -24.47
CA GLY A 39 -18.08 6.07 -23.70
C GLY A 39 -17.94 6.30 -22.19
N GLY A 40 -16.82 6.88 -21.72
CA GLY A 40 -16.67 7.33 -20.33
C GLY A 40 -15.25 7.74 -19.93
N THR A 41 -15.14 8.27 -18.70
CA THR A 41 -13.90 8.78 -18.09
C THR A 41 -13.32 7.84 -17.03
N GLY A 42 -13.82 6.60 -16.91
CA GLY A 42 -13.35 5.61 -15.93
C GLY A 42 -11.92 5.11 -16.18
N GLN A 43 -11.39 4.33 -15.24
CA GLN A 43 -10.07 3.66 -15.31
C GLN A 43 -10.18 2.13 -15.42
N SER A 44 -11.38 1.61 -15.74
CA SER A 44 -11.65 0.18 -15.89
C SER A 44 -10.95 -0.42 -17.11
N MET A 45 -10.84 -1.75 -17.15
CA MET A 45 -10.24 -2.48 -18.26
C MET A 45 -10.86 -2.09 -19.62
N LYS A 46 -12.19 -1.99 -19.69
CA LYS A 46 -12.93 -1.52 -20.88
C LYS A 46 -12.46 -0.16 -21.38
N MET A 47 -12.17 0.78 -20.48
CA MET A 47 -11.73 2.13 -20.86
C MET A 47 -10.30 2.12 -21.42
N TYR A 48 -9.41 1.34 -20.80
CA TYR A 48 -8.04 1.17 -21.30
C TYR A 48 -7.99 0.44 -22.64
N MET A 49 -8.84 -0.58 -22.85
CA MET A 49 -8.96 -1.24 -24.16
C MET A 49 -9.27 -0.26 -25.28
N CYS A 50 -10.14 0.72 -25.06
CA CYS A 50 -10.40 1.73 -26.08
C CYS A 50 -9.26 2.76 -26.19
N ARG A 51 -8.77 3.28 -25.06
CA ARG A 51 -7.79 4.37 -25.04
C ARG A 51 -6.41 3.95 -25.55
N CYS A 52 -5.91 2.78 -25.16
CA CYS A 52 -4.61 2.28 -25.60
C CYS A 52 -4.56 1.97 -27.10
N HIS A 53 -5.70 1.71 -27.74
CA HIS A 53 -5.78 1.56 -29.21
C HIS A 53 -5.90 2.91 -29.94
N ASN A 54 -6.17 4.00 -29.24
CA ASN A 54 -6.27 5.33 -29.82
C ASN A 54 -4.88 6.00 -29.81
N VAL A 55 -4.29 6.14 -31.00
CA VAL A 55 -2.96 6.75 -31.18
C VAL A 55 -2.90 8.21 -30.71
N ASP A 56 -3.99 8.97 -30.86
CA ASP A 56 -4.05 10.37 -30.42
C ASP A 56 -4.01 10.46 -28.90
N TRP A 57 -4.66 9.52 -28.21
CA TRP A 57 -4.62 9.44 -26.75
C TRP A 57 -3.22 9.07 -26.26
N VAL A 58 -2.61 8.04 -26.85
CA VAL A 58 -1.25 7.61 -26.50
C VAL A 58 -0.25 8.74 -26.73
N GLY A 59 -0.31 9.41 -27.89
CA GLY A 59 0.54 10.57 -28.22
C GLY A 59 0.33 11.77 -27.30
N SER A 60 -0.90 12.02 -26.85
CA SER A 60 -1.18 13.09 -25.87
C SER A 60 -0.61 12.77 -24.49
N VAL A 61 -0.78 11.52 -24.02
CA VAL A 61 -0.23 11.06 -22.75
C VAL A 61 1.30 11.08 -22.77
N ALA A 62 1.89 10.61 -23.87
CA ALA A 62 3.32 10.68 -24.15
C ALA A 62 3.84 12.12 -24.05
N ASN A 63 3.18 13.06 -24.73
CA ASN A 63 3.56 14.46 -24.70
C ASN A 63 3.44 15.07 -23.31
N CYS A 64 2.45 14.64 -22.52
CA CYS A 64 2.35 15.03 -21.12
C CYS A 64 3.56 14.55 -20.30
N MET A 65 4.04 13.34 -20.52
CA MET A 65 5.21 12.82 -19.82
C MET A 65 6.47 13.56 -20.22
N GLU A 66 6.66 13.83 -21.52
CA GLU A 66 7.81 14.56 -22.05
C GLU A 66 7.87 16.00 -21.52
N THR A 67 6.75 16.73 -21.60
CA THR A 67 6.72 18.15 -21.23
C THR A 67 6.76 18.40 -19.72
N GLN A 68 6.36 17.43 -18.90
CA GLN A 68 6.28 17.57 -17.44
C GLN A 68 7.37 16.78 -16.71
N GLY A 69 8.12 15.91 -17.39
CA GLY A 69 9.21 15.15 -16.81
C GLY A 69 10.43 16.02 -16.51
N ALA A 70 11.05 15.82 -15.35
CA ALA A 70 12.24 16.59 -14.97
C ALA A 70 13.54 15.94 -15.47
N ASN A 71 13.61 14.60 -15.42
CA ASN A 71 14.82 13.83 -15.68
C ASN A 71 14.54 12.65 -16.61
N LYS A 72 15.55 12.24 -17.41
CA LYS A 72 15.46 11.08 -18.31
C LYS A 72 15.02 9.78 -17.62
N GLN A 73 15.49 9.53 -16.40
CA GLN A 73 15.11 8.33 -15.63
C GLN A 73 13.62 8.33 -15.22
N GLU A 74 13.09 9.50 -14.81
CA GLU A 74 11.67 9.64 -14.44
C GLU A 74 10.78 9.44 -15.67
N LEU A 75 11.24 9.96 -16.80
CA LEU A 75 10.60 9.81 -18.10
C LEU A 75 10.56 8.33 -18.54
N GLU A 76 11.71 7.65 -18.61
CA GLU A 76 11.80 6.22 -18.95
C GLU A 76 10.89 5.35 -18.06
N HIS A 77 10.85 5.65 -16.76
CA HIS A 77 9.96 4.98 -15.81
C HIS A 77 8.49 5.25 -16.10
N ALA A 78 8.12 6.49 -16.45
CA ALA A 78 6.77 6.86 -16.83
C ALA A 78 6.29 6.18 -18.12
N TRP A 79 7.15 6.09 -19.15
CA TRP A 79 6.85 5.36 -20.38
C TRP A 79 6.65 3.87 -20.13
N LYS A 80 7.52 3.25 -19.33
CA LYS A 80 7.37 1.85 -18.92
C LYS A 80 6.06 1.63 -18.16
N HIS A 81 5.64 2.60 -17.34
CA HIS A 81 4.36 2.54 -16.65
C HIS A 81 3.19 2.52 -17.65
N LEU A 82 3.20 3.40 -18.66
CA LEU A 82 2.17 3.43 -19.72
C LEU A 82 2.11 2.11 -20.48
N ALA A 83 3.25 1.61 -20.96
CA ALA A 83 3.36 0.34 -21.66
C ALA A 83 2.81 -0.83 -20.82
N THR A 84 3.19 -0.89 -19.54
CA THR A 84 2.72 -1.93 -18.62
C THR A 84 1.21 -1.86 -18.41
N ARG A 85 0.63 -0.66 -18.26
CA ARG A 85 -0.82 -0.49 -18.09
C ARG A 85 -1.59 -0.89 -19.35
N CYS A 86 -1.11 -0.54 -20.53
CA CYS A 86 -1.74 -0.95 -21.78
C CYS A 86 -1.61 -2.46 -22.03
N LEU A 87 -0.49 -3.08 -21.66
CA LEU A 87 -0.35 -4.54 -21.71
C LEU A 87 -1.33 -5.24 -20.77
N GLN A 88 -1.37 -4.82 -19.50
CA GLN A 88 -2.19 -5.47 -18.48
C GLN A 88 -3.70 -5.29 -18.70
N LYS A 89 -4.14 -4.12 -19.20
CA LYS A 89 -5.56 -3.77 -19.31
C LYS A 89 -6.13 -3.81 -20.72
N ALA A 90 -5.29 -3.67 -21.75
CA ALA A 90 -5.72 -3.65 -23.14
C ALA A 90 -5.11 -4.77 -23.99
N HIS A 91 -4.14 -5.53 -23.44
CA HIS A 91 -3.35 -6.51 -24.20
C HIS A 91 -2.59 -5.91 -25.39
N VAL A 92 -2.30 -4.61 -25.32
CA VAL A 92 -1.47 -3.91 -26.31
C VAL A 92 -0.05 -3.83 -25.80
N VAL A 93 0.88 -4.37 -26.57
CA VAL A 93 2.32 -4.29 -26.29
C VAL A 93 2.83 -3.01 -26.92
N PHE A 94 3.48 -2.18 -26.11
CA PHE A 94 4.24 -1.03 -26.56
C PHE A 94 5.69 -1.17 -26.09
N THR A 95 6.62 -0.91 -26.97
CA THR A 95 8.02 -0.62 -26.63
C THR A 95 8.18 0.87 -26.34
N VAL A 96 9.23 1.23 -25.60
CA VAL A 96 9.52 2.65 -25.32
C VAL A 96 9.82 3.39 -26.64
N ASP A 97 10.54 2.75 -27.55
CA ASP A 97 10.88 3.31 -28.87
C ASP A 97 9.63 3.59 -29.73
N GLU A 98 8.64 2.68 -29.74
CA GLU A 98 7.36 2.93 -30.44
C GLU A 98 6.59 4.11 -29.84
N LEU A 99 6.65 4.24 -28.52
CA LEU A 99 5.99 5.32 -27.80
C LEU A 99 6.63 6.69 -28.10
N GLU A 100 7.95 6.75 -28.29
CA GLU A 100 8.65 7.94 -28.78
C GLU A 100 8.23 8.29 -30.22
N GLN A 101 8.08 7.30 -31.11
CA GLN A 101 7.59 7.53 -32.48
C GLN A 101 6.14 8.07 -32.49
N TYR A 102 5.27 7.55 -31.61
CA TYR A 102 3.92 8.09 -31.44
C TYR A 102 3.92 9.53 -30.96
N LEU A 103 4.87 9.89 -30.09
CA LEU A 103 5.04 11.27 -29.64
C LEU A 103 5.45 12.19 -30.79
N GLU A 104 6.48 11.81 -31.55
CA GLU A 104 6.95 12.62 -32.69
C GLU A 104 5.83 12.90 -33.68
N ASN A 105 5.05 11.87 -34.04
CA ASN A 105 3.90 12.04 -34.93
C ASN A 105 2.80 12.92 -34.29
N ALA A 106 2.50 12.71 -33.01
CA ALA A 106 1.45 13.46 -32.32
C ALA A 106 1.79 14.95 -32.16
N THR A 107 3.06 15.31 -31.97
CA THR A 107 3.47 16.72 -31.82
C THR A 107 3.19 17.57 -33.07
N GLN A 108 3.12 16.95 -34.25
CA GLN A 108 2.82 17.65 -35.50
C GLN A 108 1.37 18.12 -35.62
N TYR A 109 0.43 17.41 -34.98
CA TYR A 109 -1.02 17.65 -35.08
C TYR A 109 -1.64 18.09 -33.75
N MET A 110 -0.83 18.57 -32.82
CA MET A 110 -1.25 18.84 -31.46
C MET A 110 -2.06 20.13 -31.35
N ILE A 111 -3.21 20.03 -30.69
CA ILE A 111 -4.08 21.18 -30.41
C ILE A 111 -4.13 21.50 -28.91
N GLU A 112 -4.54 22.71 -28.56
CA GLU A 112 -4.78 23.07 -27.17
C GLU A 112 -5.96 22.29 -26.59
N PRO A 113 -5.94 21.97 -25.27
CA PRO A 113 -7.00 21.21 -24.64
C PRO A 113 -8.32 22.00 -24.68
N PRO A 114 -9.43 21.40 -25.13
CA PRO A 114 -10.70 22.11 -25.27
C PRO A 114 -11.27 22.50 -23.91
N SER A 115 -11.85 23.71 -23.83
CA SER A 115 -12.57 24.17 -22.63
C SER A 115 -13.75 23.25 -22.29
N ASN A 116 -14.43 22.73 -23.31
CA ASN A 116 -15.48 21.73 -23.14
C ASN A 116 -14.91 20.31 -23.26
N LYS A 117 -14.84 19.59 -22.14
CA LYS A 117 -14.26 18.24 -22.07
C LYS A 117 -15.14 17.13 -22.68
N THR A 118 -16.40 17.44 -23.01
CA THR A 118 -17.36 16.46 -23.56
C THR A 118 -17.25 16.28 -25.06
N THR A 119 -16.63 17.22 -25.77
CA THR A 119 -16.44 17.12 -27.21
C THR A 119 -15.49 15.98 -27.55
N ARG A 120 -15.86 15.18 -28.55
CA ARG A 120 -15.03 14.05 -28.98
C ARG A 120 -13.75 14.57 -29.60
N LEU A 121 -12.62 14.10 -29.09
CA LEU A 121 -11.30 14.38 -29.62
C LEU A 121 -10.95 13.41 -30.75
N HIS A 122 -10.34 13.96 -31.79
CA HIS A 122 -9.86 13.26 -32.98
C HIS A 122 -8.39 13.61 -33.30
N LEU A 123 -7.77 14.44 -32.46
CA LEU A 123 -6.42 14.95 -32.60
C LEU A 123 -5.76 14.91 -31.22
N PRO A 124 -4.42 14.78 -31.17
CA PRO A 124 -3.69 14.84 -29.91
C PRO A 124 -3.78 16.22 -29.28
N ILE A 125 -3.80 16.27 -27.95
CA ILE A 125 -3.91 17.51 -27.18
C ILE A 125 -2.67 17.78 -26.34
N SER A 126 -2.34 19.07 -26.20
CA SER A 126 -1.31 19.53 -25.27
C SER A 126 -1.84 19.59 -23.83
N VAL A 127 -0.93 19.82 -22.88
CA VAL A 127 -1.25 19.84 -21.44
C VAL A 127 -1.39 21.26 -20.94
N ASN A 128 -2.53 21.57 -20.31
CA ASN A 128 -2.63 22.80 -19.52
C ASN A 128 -1.93 22.61 -18.17
N TYR A 129 -0.79 23.30 -18.00
CA TYR A 129 0.07 23.21 -16.81
C TYR A 129 -0.69 23.44 -15.49
N SER A 130 -1.57 24.45 -15.44
CA SER A 130 -2.28 24.80 -14.21
C SER A 130 -3.25 23.70 -13.75
N ALA A 131 -3.96 23.09 -14.69
CA ALA A 131 -4.87 21.99 -14.41
C ALA A 131 -4.11 20.68 -14.14
N TYR A 132 -3.02 20.43 -14.86
CA TYR A 132 -2.16 19.27 -14.63
C TYR A 132 -1.52 19.30 -13.24
N LYS A 133 -1.05 20.47 -12.77
CA LYS A 133 -0.40 20.64 -11.47
C LYS A 133 -1.26 20.13 -10.32
N ILE A 134 -2.60 20.27 -10.40
CA ILE A 134 -3.53 19.75 -9.39
C ILE A 134 -3.44 18.21 -9.30
N PHE A 135 -3.37 17.52 -10.44
CA PHE A 135 -3.19 16.07 -10.47
C PHE A 135 -1.81 15.68 -9.96
N LYS A 136 -0.76 16.39 -10.38
CA LYS A 136 0.61 16.13 -9.93
C LYS A 136 0.75 16.23 -8.42
N THR A 137 0.30 17.34 -7.82
CA THR A 137 0.30 17.52 -6.37
C THR A 137 -0.55 16.46 -5.66
N SER A 138 -1.70 16.08 -6.23
CA SER A 138 -2.54 15.04 -5.63
C SER A 138 -1.84 13.67 -5.61
N PHE A 139 -1.18 13.28 -6.70
CA PHE A 139 -0.43 12.01 -6.76
C PHE A 139 0.82 12.03 -5.89
N ASP A 140 1.50 13.17 -5.79
CA ASP A 140 2.64 13.35 -4.89
C ASP A 140 2.20 13.23 -3.42
N ASP A 141 1.07 13.85 -3.05
CA ASP A 141 0.46 13.72 -1.72
C ASP A 141 0.07 12.25 -1.43
N ILE A 142 -0.58 11.57 -2.37
CA ILE A 142 -0.92 10.14 -2.25
C ILE A 142 0.35 9.31 -2.03
N ASN A 143 1.40 9.52 -2.83
CA ASN A 143 2.67 8.81 -2.71
C ASN A 143 3.29 9.02 -1.34
N HIS A 144 3.35 10.28 -0.90
CA HIS A 144 3.86 10.63 0.41
C HIS A 144 3.11 9.86 1.53
N HIS A 145 1.78 9.81 1.46
CA HIS A 145 0.97 9.08 2.44
C HIS A 145 1.12 7.55 2.34
N VAL A 146 1.28 7.00 1.14
CA VAL A 146 1.53 5.56 0.94
C VAL A 146 2.88 5.18 1.54
N PHE A 147 3.95 5.89 1.21
CA PHE A 147 5.28 5.64 1.78
C PHE A 147 5.27 5.77 3.31
N LYS A 148 4.62 6.81 3.83
CA LYS A 148 4.46 7.00 5.27
C LYS A 148 3.71 5.84 5.93
N SER A 149 2.64 5.36 5.30
CA SER A 149 1.85 4.23 5.80
C SER A 149 2.66 2.92 5.78
N GLN A 150 3.50 2.71 4.77
CA GLN A 150 4.45 1.59 4.74
C GLN A 150 5.45 1.67 5.90
N TRP A 151 6.02 2.85 6.17
CA TRP A 151 6.93 3.05 7.30
C TRP A 151 6.25 2.81 8.65
N PHE A 152 4.99 3.21 8.81
CA PHE A 152 4.21 2.88 10.01
C PHE A 152 3.97 1.37 10.15
N GLY A 153 3.63 0.69 9.06
CA GLY A 153 3.54 -0.77 9.02
C GLY A 153 4.85 -1.45 9.43
N TRP A 154 5.97 -1.03 8.84
CA TRP A 154 7.31 -1.49 9.24
C TRP A 154 7.63 -1.18 10.69
N GLY A 155 7.22 -0.03 11.21
CA GLY A 155 7.38 0.34 12.62
C GLY A 155 6.71 -0.65 13.58
N LEU A 156 5.52 -1.16 13.22
CA LEU A 156 4.81 -2.19 14.00
C LEU A 156 5.48 -3.57 13.88
N VAL A 157 5.99 -3.92 12.71
CA VAL A 157 6.77 -5.16 12.53
C VAL A 157 8.07 -5.10 13.33
N LEU A 158 8.77 -3.97 13.27
CA LEU A 158 10.02 -3.73 14.01
C LEU A 158 9.80 -3.71 15.52
N PHE A 159 8.66 -3.22 16.01
CA PHE A 159 8.30 -3.31 17.42
C PHE A 159 8.37 -4.76 17.92
N TRP A 160 7.71 -5.68 17.22
CA TRP A 160 7.71 -7.11 17.58
C TRP A 160 9.05 -7.78 17.27
N GLY A 161 9.70 -7.43 16.16
CA GLY A 161 11.02 -7.91 15.79
C GLY A 161 12.07 -7.56 16.84
N ALA A 162 12.09 -6.31 17.31
CA ALA A 162 12.98 -5.84 18.37
C ALA A 162 12.69 -6.57 19.70
N TYR A 163 11.42 -6.77 20.04
CA TYR A 163 11.05 -7.53 21.24
C TYR A 163 11.55 -8.99 21.19
N ILE A 164 11.33 -9.69 20.06
CA ILE A 164 11.84 -11.06 19.85
C ILE A 164 13.37 -11.08 19.87
N ALA A 165 14.02 -10.13 19.21
CA ALA A 165 15.48 -10.04 19.17
C ALA A 165 16.07 -9.82 20.57
N TYR A 166 15.50 -8.89 21.34
CA TYR A 166 15.89 -8.63 22.73
C TYR A 166 15.78 -9.88 23.61
N LEU A 167 14.66 -10.62 23.52
CA LEU A 167 14.49 -11.87 24.26
C LEU A 167 15.47 -12.95 23.80
N THR A 168 15.72 -13.04 22.50
CA THR A 168 16.66 -13.99 21.91
C THR A 168 18.08 -13.75 22.40
N VAL A 169 18.55 -12.50 22.34
CA VAL A 169 19.86 -12.10 22.86
C VAL A 169 19.95 -12.40 24.36
N SER A 170 18.92 -12.05 25.13
CA SER A 170 18.88 -12.30 26.58
C SER A 170 18.98 -13.79 26.92
N ASN A 171 18.24 -14.65 26.21
CA ASN A 171 18.25 -16.10 26.42
C ASN A 171 19.58 -16.72 25.96
N MET A 172 20.16 -16.27 24.83
CA MET A 172 21.45 -16.75 24.34
C MET A 172 22.61 -16.35 25.26
N LEU A 173 22.65 -15.11 25.75
CA LEU A 173 23.65 -14.65 26.71
C LEU A 173 23.63 -15.49 28.00
N TRP A 174 22.43 -15.82 28.47
CA TRP A 174 22.28 -16.69 29.64
C TRP A 174 22.70 -18.14 29.35
N ARG A 175 22.31 -18.71 28.21
CA ARG A 175 22.64 -20.11 27.87
C ARG A 175 24.13 -20.33 27.56
N VAL A 176 24.76 -19.41 26.85
CA VAL A 176 26.14 -19.54 26.36
C VAL A 176 27.14 -19.02 27.39
N PHE A 177 26.94 -17.79 27.88
CA PHE A 177 27.92 -17.11 28.73
C PHE A 177 27.52 -17.07 30.21
N ARG A 178 26.30 -17.53 30.57
CA ARG A 178 25.69 -17.35 31.91
C ARG A 178 25.70 -15.89 32.41
N VAL A 179 25.73 -14.94 31.47
CA VAL A 179 25.63 -13.51 31.76
C VAL A 179 24.16 -13.10 31.67
N SER A 180 23.65 -12.47 32.73
CA SER A 180 22.32 -11.90 32.75
C SER A 180 22.36 -10.46 32.23
N VAL A 181 21.45 -10.12 31.31
CA VAL A 181 21.29 -8.75 30.80
C VAL A 181 20.89 -7.78 31.92
N TRP A 182 20.17 -8.27 32.93
CA TRP A 182 19.69 -7.46 34.05
C TRP A 182 20.43 -7.81 35.34
N PRO A 183 20.79 -6.81 36.17
CA PRO A 183 21.26 -7.04 37.54
C PRO A 183 20.19 -7.79 38.37
N LYS A 184 20.64 -8.58 39.35
CA LYS A 184 19.75 -9.39 40.19
C LYS A 184 18.63 -8.57 40.85
N VAL A 185 18.94 -7.36 41.30
CA VAL A 185 17.97 -6.44 41.94
C VAL A 185 16.82 -6.10 40.99
N VAL A 186 17.14 -5.75 39.74
CA VAL A 186 16.13 -5.35 38.76
C VAL A 186 15.31 -6.56 38.30
N ARG A 187 15.95 -7.73 38.16
CA ARG A 187 15.25 -8.99 37.86
C ARG A 187 14.26 -9.37 38.97
N GLN A 188 14.66 -9.26 40.23
CA GLN A 188 13.78 -9.52 41.38
C GLN A 188 12.62 -8.52 41.43
N TRP A 189 12.89 -7.25 41.19
CA TRP A 189 11.85 -6.22 41.10
C TRP A 189 10.85 -6.53 39.98
N TYR A 190 11.33 -6.90 38.80
CA TYR A 190 10.51 -7.27 37.65
C TYR A 190 9.65 -8.50 37.95
N GLN A 191 10.23 -9.56 38.53
CA GLN A 191 9.48 -10.74 38.92
C GLN A 191 8.40 -10.42 39.97
N LYS A 192 8.70 -9.54 40.93
CA LYS A 192 7.76 -9.17 41.98
C LYS A 192 6.60 -8.31 41.46
N HIS A 193 6.86 -7.36 40.57
CA HIS A 193 5.86 -6.35 40.17
C HIS A 193 5.28 -6.55 38.78
N MET A 194 6.05 -7.07 37.82
CA MET A 194 5.65 -7.18 36.41
C MET A 194 5.14 -8.56 36.02
N MET A 195 5.53 -9.62 36.73
CA MET A 195 5.05 -11.00 36.49
C MET A 195 3.76 -11.36 37.24
N GLN A 196 3.17 -10.39 37.95
CA GLN A 196 1.86 -10.58 38.59
C GLN A 196 0.78 -10.69 37.50
N ASN A 197 -0.07 -11.70 37.61
CA ASN A 197 -1.20 -11.88 36.72
C ASN A 197 -2.22 -10.76 36.91
N THR A 198 -2.77 -10.28 35.80
CA THR A 198 -3.81 -9.26 35.75
C THR A 198 -5.03 -9.76 35.00
N VAL A 199 -5.89 -8.84 34.57
CA VAL A 199 -7.08 -9.11 33.76
C VAL A 199 -6.70 -9.88 32.48
N PHE A 200 -7.58 -10.76 32.02
CA PHE A 200 -7.41 -11.56 30.79
C PHE A 200 -6.22 -12.53 30.77
N ALA A 201 -5.71 -12.96 31.93
CA ALA A 201 -4.59 -13.91 32.04
C ALA A 201 -3.27 -13.41 31.38
N LEU A 202 -3.14 -12.08 31.21
CA LEU A 202 -1.88 -11.42 30.90
C LEU A 202 -1.19 -10.96 32.19
N THR A 203 0.12 -11.07 32.23
CA THR A 203 0.94 -10.45 33.28
C THR A 203 0.97 -8.92 33.10
N ARG A 204 1.30 -8.17 34.15
CA ARG A 204 1.44 -6.70 34.07
C ARG A 204 2.41 -6.26 32.97
N GLY A 205 3.54 -6.96 32.83
CA GLY A 205 4.51 -6.69 31.76
C GLY A 205 3.96 -6.95 30.37
N GLU A 206 3.23 -8.06 30.19
CA GLU A 206 2.56 -8.37 28.91
C GLU A 206 1.47 -7.33 28.59
N LEU A 207 0.72 -6.86 29.59
CA LEU A 207 -0.31 -5.83 29.42
C LEU A 207 0.29 -4.51 28.95
N VAL A 208 1.39 -4.07 29.57
CA VAL A 208 2.09 -2.83 29.16
C VAL A 208 2.60 -2.96 27.72
N LEU A 209 3.23 -4.09 27.37
CA LEU A 209 3.70 -4.37 26.01
C LEU A 209 2.56 -4.30 24.98
N VAL A 210 1.45 -5.00 25.26
CA VAL A 210 0.28 -5.02 24.39
C VAL A 210 -0.37 -3.63 24.30
N SER A 211 -0.47 -2.90 25.40
CA SER A 211 -1.01 -1.54 25.38
C SER A 211 -0.15 -0.59 24.54
N ALA A 212 1.18 -0.70 24.63
CA ALA A 212 2.09 0.10 23.81
C ALA A 212 1.91 -0.22 22.32
N PHE A 213 1.77 -1.49 21.97
CA PHE A 213 1.48 -1.94 20.60
C PHE A 213 0.13 -1.39 20.08
N VAL A 214 -0.93 -1.49 20.88
CA VAL A 214 -2.26 -0.99 20.49
C VAL A 214 -2.25 0.52 20.34
N VAL A 215 -1.67 1.26 21.30
CA VAL A 215 -1.55 2.72 21.23
C VAL A 215 -0.75 3.13 19.99
N GLN A 216 0.40 2.48 19.74
CA GLN A 216 1.18 2.73 18.53
C GLN A 216 0.37 2.49 17.26
N THR A 217 -0.41 1.40 17.20
CA THR A 217 -1.26 1.08 16.05
C THR A 217 -2.31 2.18 15.83
N VAL A 218 -3.02 2.58 16.88
CA VAL A 218 -4.02 3.66 16.81
C VAL A 218 -3.40 4.97 16.35
N LEU A 219 -2.23 5.34 16.87
CA LEU A 219 -1.52 6.57 16.46
C LEU A 219 -1.10 6.51 14.99
N CYS A 220 -0.56 5.37 14.54
CA CYS A 220 -0.20 5.14 13.15
C CYS A 220 -1.42 5.26 12.21
N THR A 221 -2.56 4.69 12.60
CA THR A 221 -3.79 4.72 11.79
C THR A 221 -4.47 6.09 11.81
N ALA A 222 -4.52 6.79 12.95
CA ALA A 222 -5.35 8.00 13.11
C ALA A 222 -4.65 9.33 12.76
N LEU A 223 -3.32 9.43 12.88
CA LEU A 223 -2.64 10.72 12.83
C LEU A 223 -2.05 11.09 11.46
N SER A 224 -1.86 12.38 11.23
CA SER A 224 -1.09 12.93 10.11
C SER A 224 -1.68 12.65 8.72
N TYR A 225 -2.93 13.07 8.55
CA TYR A 225 -3.56 13.25 7.24
C TYR A 225 -3.48 14.72 6.85
N THR A 226 -2.53 15.06 5.97
CA THR A 226 -2.39 16.39 5.37
C THR A 226 -2.70 16.29 3.90
N VAL A 227 -3.74 16.99 3.43
CA VAL A 227 -4.16 16.97 2.03
C VAL A 227 -4.16 18.39 1.50
N SER A 228 -3.46 18.63 0.40
CA SER A 228 -3.44 19.94 -0.25
C SER A 228 -4.76 20.21 -0.98
N LEU A 229 -5.25 21.45 -0.92
CA LEU A 229 -6.42 21.92 -1.68
C LEU A 229 -5.96 22.94 -2.74
N PRO A 230 -6.50 22.91 -3.98
CA PRO A 230 -7.45 21.93 -4.52
C PRO A 230 -6.78 20.59 -4.85
N ASN A 231 -7.55 19.50 -4.78
CA ASN A 231 -7.11 18.14 -5.12
C ASN A 231 -8.00 17.53 -6.20
N MET A 232 -7.58 16.38 -6.75
CA MET A 232 -8.33 15.67 -7.78
C MET A 232 -9.63 15.01 -7.29
N CYS A 233 -9.80 14.82 -5.98
CA CYS A 233 -10.92 14.07 -5.39
C CYS A 233 -11.38 14.67 -4.05
N ILE A 234 -12.67 15.01 -3.94
CA ILE A 234 -13.29 15.59 -2.74
C ILE A 234 -13.16 14.68 -1.51
N PHE A 235 -13.14 13.34 -1.70
CA PHE A 235 -13.07 12.35 -0.63
C PHE A 235 -11.68 11.74 -0.42
N LEU A 236 -10.61 12.40 -0.88
CA LEU A 236 -9.24 11.87 -0.80
C LEU A 236 -8.84 11.44 0.62
N THR A 237 -9.29 12.14 1.67
CA THR A 237 -9.01 11.76 3.06
C THR A 237 -9.59 10.39 3.44
N LEU A 238 -10.79 10.04 2.97
CA LEU A 238 -11.39 8.73 3.23
C LEU A 238 -10.60 7.61 2.54
N ASP A 239 -10.17 7.86 1.30
CA ASP A 239 -9.33 6.92 0.56
C ASP A 239 -8.01 6.68 1.30
N LEU A 240 -7.36 7.75 1.78
CA LEU A 240 -6.09 7.66 2.51
C LEU A 240 -6.23 6.85 3.81
N ILE A 241 -7.32 7.00 4.56
CA ILE A 241 -7.59 6.20 5.77
C ILE A 241 -7.82 4.72 5.40
N GLY A 242 -8.60 4.48 4.34
CA GLY A 242 -8.84 3.14 3.81
C GLY A 242 -7.53 2.46 3.38
N TYR A 243 -6.64 3.17 2.69
CA TYR A 243 -5.34 2.63 2.30
C TYR A 243 -4.42 2.35 3.49
N ARG A 244 -4.37 3.27 4.46
CA ARG A 244 -3.48 3.12 5.62
C ARG A 244 -3.83 1.92 6.48
N SER A 245 -5.11 1.75 6.80
CA SER A 245 -5.61 0.60 7.55
C SER A 245 -5.33 -0.73 6.83
N ALA A 246 -5.50 -0.79 5.51
CA ALA A 246 -5.11 -1.95 4.71
C ALA A 246 -3.62 -2.27 4.84
N LEU A 247 -2.74 -1.28 4.61
CA LEU A 247 -1.28 -1.50 4.67
C LEU A 247 -0.81 -1.94 6.06
N ILE A 248 -1.41 -1.39 7.12
CA ILE A 248 -1.13 -1.81 8.50
C ILE A 248 -1.59 -3.27 8.70
N ALA A 249 -2.80 -3.64 8.28
CA ALA A 249 -3.28 -5.01 8.38
C ALA A 249 -2.36 -6.00 7.64
N PHE A 250 -1.96 -5.68 6.40
CA PHE A 250 -1.01 -6.50 5.65
C PHE A 250 0.37 -6.59 6.31
N SER A 251 0.84 -5.50 6.92
CA SER A 251 2.13 -5.49 7.63
C SER A 251 2.11 -6.35 8.89
N LEU A 252 0.96 -6.48 9.56
CA LEU A 252 0.80 -7.33 10.75
C LEU A 252 0.68 -8.83 10.41
N MET A 253 0.31 -9.17 9.18
CA MET A 253 0.10 -10.58 8.78
C MET A 253 1.33 -11.49 9.02
N PRO A 254 2.58 -11.12 8.64
CA PRO A 254 3.76 -11.91 9.00
C PRO A 254 3.95 -12.09 10.51
N VAL A 255 3.64 -11.06 11.31
CA VAL A 255 3.76 -11.09 12.76
C VAL A 255 2.76 -12.08 13.37
N VAL A 256 1.52 -12.07 12.89
CA VAL A 256 0.48 -13.04 13.29
C VAL A 256 0.95 -14.46 13.00
N TYR A 257 1.52 -14.73 11.81
CA TYR A 257 2.02 -16.05 11.47
C TYR A 257 3.19 -16.48 12.36
N VAL A 258 4.18 -15.60 12.58
CA VAL A 258 5.33 -15.88 13.45
C VAL A 258 4.88 -16.31 14.84
N PHE A 259 3.87 -15.66 15.43
CA PHE A 259 3.37 -16.04 16.74
C PHE A 259 2.46 -17.29 16.73
N GLY A 260 1.83 -17.60 15.59
CA GLY A 260 0.85 -18.69 15.45
C GLY A 260 1.42 -20.07 15.11
N LEU A 261 2.72 -20.21 14.84
CA LEU A 261 3.34 -21.48 14.47
C LEU A 261 3.21 -22.54 15.59
N ARG A 262 2.80 -23.77 15.26
CA ARG A 262 2.64 -24.89 16.23
C ARG A 262 3.97 -25.36 16.82
N ASN A 263 4.98 -25.52 15.96
CA ASN A 263 6.36 -25.83 16.36
C ASN A 263 7.22 -24.59 16.13
N ASN A 264 7.08 -23.61 17.04
CA ASN A 264 7.66 -22.30 16.83
C ASN A 264 9.17 -22.28 17.16
N PRO A 265 10.09 -22.12 16.19
CA PRO A 265 11.52 -22.03 16.47
C PRO A 265 11.85 -20.80 17.33
N PHE A 266 11.03 -19.75 17.26
CA PHE A 266 11.22 -18.54 18.06
C PHE A 266 10.96 -18.78 19.55
N CYS A 267 10.18 -19.79 19.95
CA CYS A 267 10.06 -20.18 21.37
C CYS A 267 11.40 -20.70 21.92
N PHE A 268 12.13 -21.49 21.12
CA PHE A 268 13.47 -21.96 21.52
C PHE A 268 14.45 -20.80 21.65
N LEU A 269 14.42 -19.85 20.71
CA LEU A 269 15.30 -18.68 20.67
C LEU A 269 15.02 -17.71 21.82
N THR A 270 13.77 -17.35 22.05
CA THR A 270 13.37 -16.37 23.08
C THR A 270 13.31 -16.96 24.50
N GLY A 271 13.18 -18.28 24.62
CA GLY A 271 12.98 -18.95 25.91
C GLY A 271 11.57 -18.79 26.50
N LEU A 272 10.63 -18.21 25.73
CA LEU A 272 9.24 -18.09 26.15
C LEU A 272 8.44 -19.37 25.83
N PRO A 273 7.44 -19.71 26.65
CA PRO A 273 6.56 -20.83 26.38
C PRO A 273 5.64 -20.53 25.19
N GLN A 274 5.27 -21.59 24.46
CA GLN A 274 4.31 -21.51 23.34
C GLN A 274 2.99 -20.85 23.74
N ALA A 275 2.54 -21.05 24.98
CA ALA A 275 1.33 -20.42 25.50
C ALA A 275 1.38 -18.87 25.40
N THR A 276 2.52 -18.25 25.73
CA THR A 276 2.71 -16.79 25.62
C THR A 276 2.69 -16.33 24.16
N PHE A 277 3.33 -17.07 23.27
CA PHE A 277 3.28 -16.81 21.83
C PHE A 277 1.85 -16.83 21.29
N ILE A 278 1.03 -17.80 21.69
CA ILE A 278 -0.39 -17.86 21.29
C ILE A 278 -1.20 -16.69 21.86
N LYS A 279 -0.88 -16.17 23.05
CA LYS A 279 -1.51 -14.94 23.55
C LYS A 279 -1.21 -13.76 22.61
N TYR A 280 0.05 -13.57 22.23
CA TYR A 280 0.44 -12.49 21.31
C TYR A 280 -0.17 -12.68 19.92
N HIS A 281 -0.20 -13.90 19.39
CA HIS A 281 -0.90 -14.23 18.15
C HIS A 281 -2.35 -13.73 18.17
N LYS A 282 -3.10 -14.04 19.23
CA LYS A 282 -4.50 -13.60 19.36
C LYS A 282 -4.64 -12.08 19.39
N VAL A 283 -3.81 -11.40 20.17
CA VAL A 283 -3.85 -9.93 20.26
C VAL A 283 -3.54 -9.28 18.91
N VAL A 284 -2.46 -9.70 18.25
CA VAL A 284 -2.06 -9.14 16.95
C VAL A 284 -3.10 -9.49 15.88
N ALA A 285 -3.68 -10.69 15.91
CA ALA A 285 -4.75 -11.08 15.00
C ALA A 285 -6.01 -10.22 15.18
N ILE A 286 -6.42 -9.93 16.42
CA ILE A 286 -7.56 -9.04 16.70
C ILE A 286 -7.30 -7.64 16.12
N VAL A 287 -6.12 -7.06 16.39
CA VAL A 287 -5.76 -5.74 15.87
C VAL A 287 -5.71 -5.73 14.34
N MET A 288 -5.11 -6.74 13.72
CA MET A 288 -5.09 -6.91 12.27
C MET A 288 -6.50 -7.00 11.68
N SER A 289 -7.40 -7.79 12.31
CA SER A 289 -8.79 -7.91 11.87
C SER A 289 -9.55 -6.58 12.01
N LEU A 290 -9.33 -5.81 13.09
CA LEU A 290 -9.93 -4.49 13.26
C LEU A 290 -9.50 -3.51 12.16
N GLU A 291 -8.20 -3.49 11.82
CA GLU A 291 -7.69 -2.67 10.71
C GLU A 291 -8.27 -3.09 9.35
N ALA A 292 -8.38 -4.40 9.11
CA ALA A 292 -9.05 -4.92 7.91
C ALA A 292 -10.54 -4.54 7.85
N LEU A 293 -11.24 -4.48 8.99
CA LEU A 293 -12.62 -4.00 9.08
C LEU A 293 -12.74 -2.51 8.77
N ILE A 294 -11.83 -1.68 9.28
CA ILE A 294 -11.78 -0.24 8.98
C ILE A 294 -11.56 -0.02 7.47
N HIS A 295 -10.58 -0.69 6.88
CA HIS A 295 -10.31 -0.64 5.44
C HIS A 295 -11.58 -0.93 4.63
N SER A 296 -12.26 -2.00 5.01
CA SER A 296 -13.47 -2.49 4.36
C SER A 296 -14.64 -1.50 4.45
N ALA A 297 -14.85 -0.91 5.64
CA ALA A 297 -15.90 0.06 5.87
C ALA A 297 -15.67 1.34 5.05
N MET A 298 -14.41 1.83 4.99
CA MET A 298 -14.05 3.02 4.22
C MET A 298 -14.26 2.82 2.72
N TRP A 299 -13.78 1.70 2.16
CA TRP A 299 -13.97 1.39 0.74
C TRP A 299 -15.44 1.19 0.36
N THR A 300 -16.23 0.58 1.25
CA THR A 300 -17.67 0.45 1.06
C THR A 300 -18.36 1.80 1.04
N ALA A 301 -18.03 2.69 1.99
CA ALA A 301 -18.58 4.04 2.05
C ALA A 301 -18.20 4.86 0.81
N TYR A 302 -16.96 4.74 0.34
CA TYR A 302 -16.49 5.37 -0.90
C TYR A 302 -17.27 4.85 -2.12
N ALA A 303 -17.39 3.53 -2.27
CA ALA A 303 -18.09 2.90 -3.38
C ALA A 303 -19.58 3.26 -3.47
N ILE A 304 -20.24 3.43 -2.32
CA ILE A 304 -21.64 3.88 -2.27
C ILE A 304 -21.75 5.34 -2.72
N ARG A 305 -20.83 6.22 -2.27
CA ARG A 305 -20.85 7.64 -2.62
C ARG A 305 -20.48 7.91 -4.08
N ASP A 306 -19.56 7.12 -4.63
CA ASP A 306 -19.15 7.22 -6.05
C ASP A 306 -20.17 6.54 -7.00
N GLY A 307 -21.15 5.80 -6.47
CA GLY A 307 -22.11 5.03 -7.27
C GLY A 307 -21.53 3.76 -7.91
N GLY A 308 -20.25 3.45 -7.63
CA GLY A 308 -19.49 2.33 -8.20
C GLY A 308 -19.72 0.96 -7.56
N TYR A 309 -20.48 0.88 -6.45
CA TYR A 309 -20.65 -0.36 -5.68
C TYR A 309 -21.09 -1.58 -6.52
N LYS A 310 -22.04 -1.38 -7.44
CA LYS A 310 -22.52 -2.47 -8.33
C LYS A 310 -21.47 -2.92 -9.35
N ALA A 311 -20.56 -2.02 -9.75
CA ALA A 311 -19.50 -2.34 -10.70
C ALA A 311 -18.33 -3.04 -10.00
N TRP A 312 -17.86 -2.52 -8.86
CA TRP A 312 -16.73 -3.10 -8.13
C TRP A 312 -17.09 -4.39 -7.40
N GLY A 313 -18.35 -4.60 -7.03
CA GLY A 313 -18.83 -5.85 -6.45
C GLY A 313 -18.65 -7.09 -7.34
N MET A 314 -18.47 -6.88 -8.65
CA MET A 314 -18.21 -7.94 -9.62
C MET A 314 -16.72 -8.25 -9.80
N ASP A 315 -15.82 -7.35 -9.37
CA ASP A 315 -14.39 -7.52 -9.54
C ASP A 315 -13.83 -8.52 -8.51
N ASP A 316 -12.92 -9.39 -8.96
CA ASP A 316 -12.41 -10.48 -8.12
C ASP A 316 -11.70 -9.96 -6.86
N TYR A 317 -10.97 -8.84 -6.94
CA TYR A 317 -10.30 -8.25 -5.77
C TYR A 317 -11.31 -7.87 -4.66
N TRP A 318 -12.49 -7.39 -5.04
CA TRP A 318 -13.54 -7.02 -4.10
C TRP A 318 -14.17 -8.26 -3.46
N ARG A 319 -14.43 -9.29 -4.26
CA ARG A 319 -14.99 -10.57 -3.81
C ARG A 319 -14.05 -11.28 -2.83
N TRP A 320 -12.76 -11.38 -3.16
CA TRP A 320 -11.76 -11.97 -2.27
C TRP A 320 -11.53 -11.13 -1.00
N GLY A 321 -11.60 -9.80 -1.10
CA GLY A 321 -11.55 -8.92 0.07
C GLY A 321 -12.72 -9.12 1.03
N VAL A 322 -13.93 -9.36 0.52
CA VAL A 322 -15.11 -9.68 1.34
C VAL A 322 -14.97 -11.05 2.01
N VAL A 323 -14.55 -12.08 1.26
CA VAL A 323 -14.37 -13.45 1.78
C VAL A 323 -13.26 -13.48 2.85
N GLY A 324 -12.13 -12.82 2.61
CA GLY A 324 -11.00 -12.77 3.55
C GLY A 324 -11.39 -12.18 4.91
N ARG A 325 -12.26 -11.17 4.93
CA ARG A 325 -12.81 -10.59 6.16
C ARG A 325 -13.69 -11.59 6.92
N SER A 326 -14.62 -12.26 6.22
CA SER A 326 -15.54 -13.22 6.84
C SER A 326 -14.83 -14.42 7.48
N CYS A 327 -13.65 -14.80 6.96
CA CYS A 327 -12.83 -15.87 7.55
C CYS A 327 -11.95 -15.42 8.74
N SER A 328 -11.82 -14.12 8.97
CA SER A 328 -11.00 -13.55 10.06
C SER A 328 -11.76 -13.31 11.37
N SER A 329 -13.05 -13.71 11.41
CA SER A 329 -13.99 -13.58 12.54
C SER A 329 -13.99 -14.81 13.44
#